data_AF-A0A7Y8TRN3-F1
#
_entry.id   AF-A0A7Y8TRN3-F1
#
_cell.length_a   1.000
_cell.length_b   1.000
_cell.length_c   1.000
_cell.angle_alpha   90.00
_cell.angle_beta   90.00
_cell.angle_gamma   90.00
#
_symmetry.space_group_name_H-M   'P 1'
#
loop_
_entity.id
_entity.type
_entity.pdbx_description
1 polymer ?
#
loop_
_entity_poly.entity_id
_entity_poly.type
_entity_poly.pdbx_seq_one_letter_code
_entity_poly.pdbx_strand_id
1 'polypeptide(L)'
;MDETGFCQRQYYTRSWSPIGKPCYAKIDANKGKRLNLIGAMRLNDFKLIAPMTFEGGCKRVTVENWLHTLGRDLPKDDNGIVQFTFVMSLSNHQRKP
;
A
#
# COMPACT_ATOMS: atom_id res chain seq x y z
N MET A 1 4.68 8.36 5.36
CA MET A 1 3.87 7.12 5.31
C MET A 1 3.09 7.16 4.02
N ASP A 2 3.01 6.03 3.34
CA ASP A 2 2.36 5.94 2.03
C ASP A 2 1.67 4.57 1.87
N GLU A 3 0.75 4.51 0.90
CA GLU A 3 0.03 3.29 0.51
C GLU A 3 0.51 2.84 -0.88
N THR A 4 0.83 1.54 -1.02
CA THR A 4 1.12 0.95 -2.32
C THR A 4 0.24 -0.25 -2.60
N GLY A 5 -0.36 -0.26 -3.80
CA GLY A 5 -1.27 -1.31 -4.23
C GLY A 5 -0.58 -2.36 -5.08
N PHE A 6 -0.60 -3.60 -4.63
CA PHE A 6 -0.19 -4.77 -5.37
C PHE A 6 -1.40 -5.44 -6.02
N CYS A 7 -1.33 -5.63 -7.34
CA CYS A 7 -2.24 -6.52 -8.04
C CYS A 7 -1.57 -7.88 -8.16
N GLN A 8 -2.28 -8.97 -7.82
CA GLN A 8 -1.80 -10.31 -8.12
C GLN A 8 -1.53 -10.41 -9.63
N ARG A 9 -0.27 -10.70 -9.97
CA ARG A 9 0.30 -10.49 -11.30
C ARG A 9 -0.49 -11.26 -12.36
N GLN A 10 -1.10 -10.56 -13.30
CA GLN A 10 -1.47 -11.15 -14.58
C GLN A 10 -0.16 -11.42 -15.34
N TYR A 11 0.07 -12.67 -15.72
CA TYR A 11 1.24 -13.06 -16.48
C TYR A 11 1.12 -12.46 -17.89
N TYR A 12 1.96 -11.48 -18.22
CA TYR A 12 2.06 -10.96 -19.58
C TYR A 12 2.94 -11.89 -20.40
N THR A 13 2.33 -12.82 -21.12
CA THR A 13 3.05 -13.61 -22.12
C THR A 13 3.51 -12.66 -23.23
N ARG A 14 4.82 -12.43 -23.34
CA ARG A 14 5.39 -11.73 -24.50
C ARG A 14 5.30 -12.68 -25.69
N SER A 15 4.43 -12.37 -26.65
CA SER A 15 4.33 -13.09 -27.91
C SER A 15 4.45 -12.12 -29.07
N TRP A 16 5.08 -12.56 -30.15
CA TRP A 16 5.08 -11.84 -31.42
C TRP A 16 3.81 -12.22 -32.20
N SER A 17 3.12 -11.23 -32.76
CA SER A 17 1.95 -11.45 -33.62
C SER A 17 2.10 -10.63 -34.91
N PRO A 18 1.68 -11.17 -36.06
CA PRO A 18 1.59 -10.41 -37.30
C PRO A 18 0.72 -9.15 -37.15
N ILE A 19 1.06 -8.11 -37.91
CA ILE A 19 0.31 -6.84 -37.93
C ILE A 19 -1.18 -7.14 -38.19
N GLY A 20 -2.04 -6.69 -37.28
CA GLY A 20 -3.49 -6.86 -37.37
C GLY A 20 -4.06 -8.13 -36.73
N LYS A 21 -3.24 -9.01 -36.14
CA LYS A 21 -3.73 -10.18 -35.39
C LYS A 21 -3.51 -9.99 -33.87
N PRO A 22 -4.52 -10.26 -33.02
CA PRO A 22 -4.35 -10.18 -31.58
C PRO A 22 -3.34 -11.24 -31.11
N CYS A 23 -2.38 -10.83 -30.28
CA CYS A 23 -1.50 -11.76 -29.55
C CYS A 23 -2.36 -12.73 -28.73
N TYR A 24 -2.02 -14.02 -28.72
CA TYR A 24 -2.77 -15.10 -28.06
C TYR A 24 -2.96 -14.92 -26.53
N ALA A 25 -2.42 -13.86 -25.92
CA ALA A 25 -2.66 -13.50 -24.53
C ALA A 25 -3.96 -12.70 -24.41
N LYS A 26 -5.11 -13.38 -24.32
CA LYS A 26 -6.36 -12.76 -23.88
C LYS A 26 -6.24 -12.44 -22.40
N ILE A 27 -5.88 -11.20 -22.08
CA ILE A 27 -5.79 -10.73 -20.69
C ILE A 27 -7.19 -10.31 -20.28
N ASP A 28 -7.82 -11.08 -19.39
CA ASP A 28 -9.11 -10.70 -18.82
C ASP A 28 -8.97 -9.38 -18.06
N ALA A 29 -9.95 -8.48 -18.20
CA ALA A 29 -9.96 -7.21 -17.46
C ALA A 29 -10.11 -7.40 -15.94
N ASN A 30 -10.40 -8.62 -15.49
CA ASN A 30 -10.51 -8.97 -14.08
C ASN A 30 -9.11 -9.06 -13.44
N LYS A 31 -8.59 -7.88 -13.10
CA LYS A 31 -7.41 -7.74 -12.23
C LYS A 31 -7.85 -8.31 -10.88
N GLY A 32 -7.29 -9.46 -10.49
CA GLY A 32 -7.67 -10.22 -9.30
C GLY A 32 -7.61 -9.41 -7.98
N LYS A 33 -7.68 -10.09 -6.84
CA LYS A 33 -7.68 -9.44 -5.53
C LYS A 33 -6.54 -8.42 -5.41
N ARG A 34 -6.90 -7.15 -5.15
CA ARG A 34 -5.96 -6.06 -4.89
C ARG A 34 -5.54 -6.10 -3.44
N LEU A 35 -4.25 -6.32 -3.21
CA LEU A 35 -3.62 -6.30 -1.90
C LEU A 35 -2.87 -4.98 -1.77
N ASN A 36 -3.24 -4.16 -0.80
CA ASN A 36 -2.56 -2.92 -0.52
C ASN A 36 -1.60 -3.09 0.67
N LEU A 37 -0.56 -2.30 0.71
CA LEU A 37 0.42 -2.24 1.79
C LEU A 37 0.47 -0.80 2.31
N ILE A 38 0.35 -0.66 3.62
CA ILE A 38 0.59 0.59 4.33
C ILE A 38 1.86 0.45 5.17
N GLY A 39 2.69 1.48 5.17
CA GLY A 39 3.92 1.49 5.94
C GLY A 39 4.50 2.88 6.08
N ALA A 40 5.40 3.03 7.05
CA ALA A 40 6.20 4.23 7.22
C ALA A 40 7.67 3.92 7.02
N MET A 41 8.41 4.87 6.49
CA MET A 41 9.86 4.81 6.39
C MET A 41 10.43 5.79 7.41
N ARG A 42 11.39 5.31 8.20
CA ARG A 42 12.14 6.18 9.12
C ARG A 42 13.28 6.84 8.34
N LEU A 43 13.38 8.17 8.43
CA LEU A 43 14.34 8.96 7.65
C LEU A 43 15.80 8.72 8.05
N ASN A 44 16.07 8.46 9.32
CA ASN A 44 17.46 8.36 9.82
C ASN A 44 18.18 7.08 9.35
N ASP A 45 17.46 5.97 9.25
CA ASP A 45 18.02 4.64 8.93
C ASP A 45 17.42 4.03 7.66
N PHE A 46 16.55 4.77 6.96
CA PHE A 46 15.79 4.32 5.79
C PHE A 46 15.08 2.98 6.02
N LYS A 47 14.74 2.67 7.27
CA LYS A 47 14.12 1.39 7.63
C LYS A 47 12.60 1.49 7.51
N LEU A 48 12.02 0.47 6.88
CA LEU A 48 10.57 0.29 6.85
C LEU A 48 10.08 -0.14 8.23
N ILE A 49 9.12 0.59 8.78
CA ILE A 49 8.52 0.36 10.10
C ILE A 49 7.01 0.12 9.96
N ALA A 50 6.51 -0.80 10.79
CA ALA A 50 5.13 -1.26 10.82
C ALA A 50 4.51 -1.56 9.43
N PRO A 51 5.13 -2.36 8.55
CA PRO A 51 4.48 -2.75 7.30
C PRO A 51 3.23 -3.60 7.57
N MET A 52 2.09 -3.22 7.02
CA MET A 52 0.83 -3.97 7.15
C MET A 52 0.15 -4.11 5.78
N THR A 53 -0.23 -5.34 5.43
CA THR A 53 -1.01 -5.61 4.22
C THR A 53 -2.51 -5.65 4.54
N PHE A 54 -3.33 -5.17 3.61
CA PHE A 54 -4.79 -5.20 3.72
C PHE A 54 -5.43 -5.37 2.34
N GLU A 55 -6.61 -5.99 2.29
CA GLU A 55 -7.37 -6.16 1.05
C GLU A 55 -8.40 -5.03 0.88
N GLY A 56 -8.58 -4.58 -0.37
CA GLY A 56 -9.54 -3.51 -0.69
C GLY A 56 -9.02 -2.11 -0.34
N GLY A 57 -9.88 -1.09 -0.41
CA GLY A 57 -9.47 0.31 -0.24
C GLY A 57 -9.05 0.67 1.19
N CYS A 58 -8.14 1.65 1.32
CA CYS A 58 -7.71 2.17 2.60
C CYS A 58 -8.86 2.91 3.31
N LYS A 59 -9.37 2.29 4.38
CA LYS A 59 -10.43 2.86 5.23
C LYS A 59 -9.80 3.50 6.46
N ARG A 60 -10.52 4.46 7.05
CA ARG A 60 -10.14 5.10 8.33
C ARG A 60 -9.78 4.07 9.42
N VAL A 61 -10.59 3.02 9.58
CA VAL A 61 -10.35 1.95 10.57
C VAL A 61 -9.01 1.23 10.32
N THR A 62 -8.63 1.01 9.05
CA THR A 62 -7.35 0.39 8.69
C THR A 62 -6.19 1.28 9.13
N VAL A 63 -6.29 2.59 8.90
CA VAL A 63 -5.27 3.56 9.31
C VAL A 63 -5.17 3.67 10.83
N GLU A 64 -6.30 3.71 11.54
CA GLU A 64 -6.33 3.77 13.01
C GLU A 64 -5.67 2.52 13.63
N ASN A 65 -6.00 1.33 13.15
CA ASN A 65 -5.36 0.08 13.60
C ASN A 65 -3.86 0.07 13.31
N TRP A 66 -3.46 0.57 12.14
CA TRP A 66 -2.06 0.71 11.78
C TRP A 66 -1.31 1.69 12.70
N LEU A 67 -1.90 2.85 13.01
CA LEU A 67 -1.33 3.83 13.95
C LEU A 67 -1.16 3.25 15.36
N HIS A 68 -2.13 2.47 15.84
CA HIS A 68 -2.00 1.75 17.11
C HIS A 68 -0.84 0.75 17.12
N THR A 69 -0.58 0.12 15.98
CA THR A 69 0.54 -0.83 15.83
C THR A 69 1.86 -0.08 15.80
N LEU A 70 1.94 0.99 15.01
CA LEU A 70 3.10 1.87 14.92
C LEU A 70 3.49 2.46 16.27
N GLY A 71 2.53 2.96 17.05
CA GLY A 71 2.79 3.53 18.38
C GLY A 71 3.34 2.54 19.41
N ARG A 72 3.18 1.23 19.18
CA ARG A 72 3.80 0.18 20.02
C ARG A 72 5.26 -0.07 19.63
N ASP A 73 5.57 0.01 18.34
CA ASP A 73 6.90 -0.33 17.79
C ASP A 73 7.88 0.85 17.86
N LEU A 74 7.40 2.07 18.07
CA LEU A 74 8.24 3.25 18.16
C LEU A 74 8.97 3.32 19.51
N PRO A 75 10.27 3.64 19.52
CA PRO A 75 11.03 3.82 20.76
C PRO A 75 10.44 4.99 21.54
N LYS A 76 10.17 4.76 22.82
CA LYS A 76 9.68 5.78 23.76
C LYS A 76 10.89 6.45 24.40
N ASP A 77 10.78 7.75 24.67
CA ASP A 77 11.76 8.40 25.53
C ASP A 77 11.66 7.90 26.98
N ASP A 78 12.60 8.30 27.83
CA ASP A 78 12.66 7.90 29.25
C ASP A 78 11.43 8.35 30.06
N ASN A 79 10.64 9.28 29.53
CA ASN A 79 9.38 9.76 30.12
C ASN A 79 8.15 9.05 29.54
N GLY A 80 8.34 8.08 28.65
CA GLY A 80 7.26 7.38 27.95
C GLY A 80 6.57 8.21 26.86
N ILE A 81 7.10 9.39 26.54
CA ILE A 81 6.58 10.29 25.52
C ILE A 81 7.18 9.89 24.16
N VAL A 82 6.29 9.84 23.17
CA VAL A 82 6.56 9.40 21.80
C VAL A 82 6.46 10.65 20.93
N GLN A 83 7.57 11.39 20.75
CA GLN A 83 7.60 12.54 19.83
C GLN A 83 8.07 12.10 18.45
N PHE A 84 7.13 11.99 17.51
CA PHE A 84 7.42 11.67 16.11
C PHE A 84 6.64 12.61 15.18
N THR A 85 7.34 13.15 14.19
CA THR A 85 6.72 13.92 13.11
C THR A 85 6.36 12.97 11.98
N PHE A 86 5.07 12.85 11.68
CA PHE A 86 4.59 12.07 10.55
C PHE A 86 4.35 12.98 9.34
N VAL A 87 4.93 12.62 8.21
CA VAL A 87 4.57 13.19 6.91
C VAL A 87 3.65 12.19 6.21
N MET A 88 2.41 12.63 5.93
CA MET A 88 1.37 11.85 5.29
C MET A 88 0.73 12.68 4.17
N SER A 89 0.38 12.03 3.06
CA SER A 89 -0.40 12.67 2.01
C SER A 89 -1.85 12.86 2.47
N LEU A 90 -2.44 14.03 2.22
CA LEU A 90 -3.87 14.28 2.45
C LEU A 90 -4.66 13.60 1.32
N SER A 91 -5.02 12.34 1.50
CA SER A 91 -5.87 11.62 0.55
C SER A 91 -7.34 11.91 0.87
N ASN A 92 -7.99 12.70 0.01
CA ASN A 92 -9.40 13.06 0.17
C ASN A 92 -10.29 11.98 -0.45
N HIS A 93 -10.69 10.97 0.33
CA HIS A 93 -11.61 9.93 -0.13
C HIS A 93 -13.07 10.39 0.00
N GLN A 94 -13.44 11.46 -0.71
CA GLN A 94 -14.84 11.82 -0.91
C GLN A 94 -15.42 10.87 -1.97
N ARG A 95 -16.22 9.88 -1.56
CA ARG A 95 -17.06 9.15 -2.51
C ARG A 95 -18.05 10.16 -3.09
N LYS A 96 -17.99 10.38 -4.41
CA LYS A 96 -19.10 11.04 -5.11
C LYS A 96 -20.39 10.23 -4.87
N PRO A 97 -21.54 10.89 -4.67
CA PRO A 97 -22.83 10.24 -4.42
C PRO A 97 -23.25 9.33 -5.58
#